data_AF-A0A0F8X6W0-F1
#
_entry.id   AF-A0A0F8X6W0-F1
#
_cell.length_a   1.000
_cell.length_b   1.000
_cell.length_c   1.000
_cell.angle_alpha   90.00
_cell.angle_beta   90.00
_cell.angle_gamma   90.00
#
_symmetry.space_group_name_H-M   'P 1'
#
loop_
_entity.id
_entity.type
_entity.pdbx_description
1 polymer ?
#
loop_
_entity_poly.entity_id
_entity_poly.type
_entity_poly.pdbx_seq_one_letter_code
_entity_poly.pdbx_strand_id
1 'polypeptide(L)'
;MEIITTHTGTDFDALASMVAARKLYPEAKLSFPGSVAKEVKQFICLYGSLLKDIRPEDIDLGKVKRLILVDTRWLNRIGIFNQLISRKGVE
;
A
#
# COMPACT_ATOMS: atom_id res chain seq x y z
N MET A 1 7.12 -11.33 4.13
CA MET A 1 7.02 -10.21 3.16
C MET A 1 6.48 -9.00 3.90
N GLU A 2 6.96 -7.81 3.57
CA GLU A 2 6.48 -6.56 4.16
C GLU A 2 5.75 -5.78 3.07
N ILE A 3 4.57 -5.24 3.40
CA ILE A 3 3.74 -4.47 2.48
C ILE A 3 3.53 -3.09 3.07
N ILE A 4 3.73 -2.05 2.27
CA ILE A 4 3.31 -0.68 2.56
C ILE A 4 2.03 -0.42 1.79
N THR A 5 0.99 0.02 2.48
CA THR A 5 -0.28 0.40 1.88
C THR A 5 -0.90 1.59 2.61
N THR A 6 -2.01 2.09 2.10
CA THR A 6 -2.71 3.28 2.59
C THR A 6 -4.22 3.08 2.49
N HIS A 7 -5.03 4.15 2.40
CA HIS A 7 -6.46 4.05 2.15
C HIS A 7 -6.83 3.99 0.66
N THR A 8 -7.99 3.41 0.36
CA THR A 8 -8.66 3.52 -0.92
C THR A 8 -9.03 4.97 -1.23
N GLY A 9 -9.08 5.32 -2.52
CA GLY A 9 -9.08 6.72 -2.94
C GLY A 9 -7.75 7.40 -2.60
N THR A 10 -6.63 6.70 -2.79
CA THR A 10 -5.28 7.20 -2.51
C THR A 10 -5.06 8.55 -3.20
N ASP A 11 -4.81 9.59 -2.41
CA ASP A 11 -4.46 10.92 -2.88
C ASP A 11 -2.93 11.11 -2.87
N PHE A 12 -2.46 12.34 -3.11
CA PHE A 12 -1.03 12.61 -3.19
C PHE A 12 -0.33 12.53 -1.83
N ASP A 13 -1.01 12.79 -0.72
CA ASP A 13 -0.41 12.69 0.62
C ASP A 13 -0.17 11.22 0.97
N ALA A 14 -1.17 10.38 0.71
CA ALA A 14 -1.06 8.93 0.80
C ALA A 14 0.04 8.35 -0.09
N LEU A 15 0.11 8.77 -1.37
CA LEU A 15 1.18 8.34 -2.29
C LEU A 15 2.57 8.78 -1.79
N ALA A 16 2.73 10.05 -1.39
CA ALA A 16 4.00 10.58 -0.89
C ALA A 16 4.44 9.85 0.38
N SER A 17 3.49 9.59 1.29
CA SER A 17 3.71 8.83 2.52
C SER A 17 4.13 7.38 2.22
N MET A 18 3.55 6.73 1.21
CA MET A 18 3.99 5.39 0.78
C MET A 18 5.44 5.42 0.29
N VAL A 19 5.81 6.40 -0.53
CA VAL A 19 7.19 6.57 -1.01
C VAL A 19 8.15 6.88 0.13
N ALA A 20 7.75 7.72 1.10
CA ALA A 20 8.54 8.03 2.28
C ALA A 20 8.76 6.79 3.16
N ALA A 21 7.70 6.02 3.42
CA ALA A 21 7.80 4.77 4.16
C ALA A 21 8.71 3.76 3.46
N ARG A 22 8.69 3.67 2.12
CA ARG A 22 9.64 2.82 1.39
C ARG A 22 11.11 3.19 1.64
N LYS A 23 11.41 4.48 1.85
CA LYS A 23 12.77 4.90 2.20
C LYS A 23 13.19 4.41 3.59
N LEU A 24 12.25 4.33 4.53
CA LEU A 24 12.48 3.80 5.88
C LEU A 24 12.49 2.26 5.92
N TYR A 25 11.71 1.63 5.04
CA TYR A 25 11.57 0.18 4.90
C TYR A 25 11.87 -0.26 3.45
N PRO A 26 13.15 -0.29 3.03
CA PRO A 26 13.53 -0.53 1.64
C PRO A 26 13.02 -1.85 1.05
N GLU A 27 12.96 -2.89 1.88
CA GLU A 27 12.53 -4.24 1.50
C GLU A 27 11.00 -4.39 1.41
N ALA A 28 10.24 -3.46 1.99
CA ALA A 28 8.79 -3.51 1.97
C ALA A 28 8.25 -3.12 0.61
N LYS A 29 7.23 -3.80 0.10
CA LYS A 29 6.67 -3.57 -1.24
C LYS A 29 5.49 -2.61 -1.16
N LEU A 30 5.43 -1.64 -2.09
CA LEU A 30 4.28 -0.76 -2.23
C LEU A 30 3.12 -1.54 -2.85
N SER A 31 1.93 -1.40 -2.29
CA SER A 31 0.71 -1.90 -2.91
C SER A 31 -0.48 -1.02 -2.58
N PHE A 32 -1.16 -0.52 -3.60
CA PHE A 32 -2.36 0.29 -3.42
C PHE A 32 -3.53 -0.59 -2.99
N PRO A 33 -4.35 -0.19 -2.00
CA PRO A 33 -5.43 -1.01 -1.47
C PRO A 33 -6.67 -1.09 -2.38
N GLY A 34 -6.65 -0.39 -3.52
CA GLY A 34 -7.78 -0.29 -4.44
C GLY A 34 -7.70 0.97 -5.30
N SER A 35 -8.82 1.70 -5.41
CA SER A 35 -8.89 2.91 -6.22
C SER A 35 -7.89 3.98 -5.76
N VAL A 36 -7.37 4.74 -6.72
CA VAL A 36 -6.57 5.94 -6.51
C VAL A 36 -7.34 7.15 -7.03
N ALA A 37 -7.09 8.34 -6.48
CA ALA A 37 -7.68 9.59 -6.97
C ALA A 37 -7.32 9.82 -8.45
N LYS A 38 -8.14 10.56 -9.18
CA LYS A 38 -7.99 10.73 -10.65
C LYS A 38 -6.64 11.36 -11.00
N GLU A 39 -6.25 12.37 -10.25
CA GLU A 39 -5.02 13.15 -10.43
C GLU A 39 -3.79 12.27 -10.13
N VAL A 40 -3.87 11.45 -9.08
CA VAL A 40 -2.84 10.46 -8.75
C VAL A 40 -2.75 9.38 -9.82
N LYS A 41 -3.87 8.92 -10.36
CA LYS A 41 -3.89 7.97 -11.49
C LYS A 41 -3.15 8.53 -12.69
N GLN A 42 -3.41 9.79 -13.05
CA GLN A 42 -2.73 10.47 -14.15
C GLN A 42 -1.22 10.56 -13.90
N PHE A 43 -0.82 10.89 -12.67
CA PHE A 43 0.59 10.91 -12.28
C PHE A 43 1.24 9.52 -12.39
N ILE A 44 0.61 8.47 -11.87
CA ILE A 44 1.10 7.08 -11.95
C ILE A 44 1.17 6.61 -13.40
N CYS A 45 0.25 7.02 -14.28
CA CYS A 45 0.35 6.69 -15.71
C CYS A 45 1.63 7.25 -16.36
N LEU A 46 2.13 8.40 -15.88
CA LEU A 46 3.35 9.03 -16.40
C LEU A 46 4.62 8.54 -15.70
N TYR A 47 4.58 8.31 -14.39
CA TYR A 47 5.76 8.09 -13.54
C TYR A 47 5.72 6.78 -12.73
N GLY A 48 4.68 5.97 -12.87
CA GLY A 48 4.40 4.81 -12.02
C GLY A 48 5.46 3.71 -12.10
N SER A 49 6.21 3.62 -13.21
CA SER A 49 7.35 2.69 -13.34
C SER A 49 8.43 2.90 -12.26
N LEU A 50 8.50 4.10 -11.68
CA LEU A 50 9.42 4.42 -10.59
C LEU A 50 8.98 3.82 -9.24
N LEU A 51 7.68 3.61 -9.04
CA LEU A 51 7.13 3.15 -7.76
C LEU A 51 7.37 1.66 -7.52
N LYS A 52 7.50 0.87 -8.59
CA LYS A 52 7.66 -0.60 -8.54
C LYS A 52 6.64 -1.23 -7.57
N ASP A 53 5.40 -0.79 -7.65
CA ASP A 53 4.30 -1.32 -6.86
C ASP A 53 3.88 -2.69 -7.37
N ILE A 54 3.24 -3.46 -6.49
CA ILE A 54 2.68 -4.77 -6.80
C ILE A 54 1.18 -4.69 -6.63
N ARG A 55 0.44 -5.26 -7.58
CA ARG A 55 -1.01 -5.29 -7.50
C ARG A 55 -1.43 -6.19 -6.33
N PRO A 56 -2.49 -5.83 -5.59
CA PRO A 56 -2.94 -6.64 -4.46
C PRO A 56 -3.25 -8.08 -4.83
N GLU A 57 -3.76 -8.32 -6.03
CA GLU A 57 -4.06 -9.66 -6.56
C GLU A 57 -2.82 -10.56 -6.71
N ASP A 58 -1.65 -9.96 -6.93
CA ASP A 58 -0.37 -10.67 -7.10
C ASP A 58 0.32 -10.96 -5.74
N ILE A 59 -0.28 -10.53 -4.63
CA ILE A 59 0.28 -10.69 -3.28
C ILE A 59 -0.31 -11.95 -2.64
N ASP A 60 0.57 -12.91 -2.37
CA ASP A 60 0.28 -14.01 -1.45
C ASP A 60 0.19 -13.47 -0.01
N LEU A 61 -1.03 -13.13 0.41
CA LEU A 61 -1.32 -12.66 1.76
C LEU A 61 -0.77 -13.62 2.82
N GLY A 62 -0.74 -14.92 2.54
CA GLY A 62 -0.19 -15.97 3.39
C GLY A 62 1.23 -15.71 3.87
N LYS A 63 2.04 -15.03 3.05
CA LYS A 63 3.47 -14.74 3.29
C LYS A 63 3.72 -13.35 3.87
N VAL A 64 2.69 -12.52 4.05
CA VAL A 64 2.85 -11.20 4.66
C VAL A 64 3.13 -11.38 6.15
N LYS A 65 4.18 -10.71 6.63
CA LYS A 65 4.65 -10.72 8.03
C LYS A 65 4.55 -9.34 8.69
N ARG A 66 4.52 -8.28 7.88
CA ARG A 66 4.36 -6.89 8.34
C ARG A 66 3.50 -6.11 7.37
N LEU A 67 2.53 -5.37 7.89
CA LEU A 67 1.70 -4.44 7.13
C LEU A 67 1.92 -3.02 7.64
N ILE A 68 2.62 -2.21 6.85
CA ILE A 68 2.92 -0.81 7.17
C ILE A 68 1.78 0.04 6.59
N LEU A 69 0.97 0.62 7.47
CA LEU A 69 -0.12 1.52 7.10
C LEU A 69 0.34 2.97 7.18
N VAL A 70 0.11 3.73 6.12
CA VAL A 70 0.39 5.18 6.08
C VAL A 70 -0.86 5.96 5.72
N ASP A 71 -0.94 7.19 6.22
CA ASP A 71 -2.00 8.16 5.93
C ASP A 71 -3.44 7.65 6.18
N THR A 72 -3.62 6.64 7.03
CA THR A 72 -4.95 6.11 7.34
C THR A 72 -5.09 5.67 8.78
N ARG A 73 -6.25 5.98 9.36
CA ARG A 73 -6.71 5.47 10.67
C ARG A 73 -7.87 4.49 10.55
N TRP A 74 -8.36 4.25 9.32
CA TRP A 74 -9.60 3.53 9.06
C TRP A 74 -9.31 2.20 8.35
N LEU A 75 -9.42 1.09 9.09
CA LEU A 75 -9.10 -0.26 8.59
C LEU A 75 -10.08 -0.74 7.50
N ASN A 76 -11.32 -0.26 7.49
CA ASN A 76 -12.24 -0.56 6.41
C ASN A 76 -11.83 0.06 5.06
N ARG A 77 -10.87 0.99 5.03
CA ARG A 77 -10.36 1.63 3.81
C ARG A 77 -9.08 1.02 3.26
N ILE A 78 -8.55 -0.07 3.82
CA ILE A 78 -7.30 -0.70 3.32
C ILE A 78 -7.55 -1.89 2.38
N GLY A 79 -8.80 -2.07 1.91
CA GLY A 79 -9.17 -3.08 0.92
C GLY A 79 -8.88 -4.52 1.38
N ILE A 80 -8.31 -5.32 0.48
CA ILE A 80 -7.94 -6.72 0.74
C ILE A 80 -6.98 -6.88 1.94
N PHE A 81 -6.15 -5.88 2.23
CA PHE A 81 -5.22 -5.93 3.36
C PHE A 81 -5.93 -5.93 4.72
N ASN A 82 -7.23 -5.61 4.78
CA ASN A 82 -8.01 -5.74 6.01
C ASN A 82 -8.05 -7.21 6.51
N GLN A 83 -7.83 -8.20 5.64
CA GLN A 83 -7.74 -9.62 6.03
C GLN A 83 -6.48 -9.94 6.84
N LEU A 84 -5.47 -9.07 6.81
CA LEU A 84 -4.24 -9.22 7.59
C LEU A 84 -4.38 -8.65 8.99
N ILE A 85 -5.39 -7.80 9.23
CA ILE A 85 -5.67 -7.24 10.55
C ILE A 85 -6.03 -8.38 11.50
N SER A 86 -5.38 -8.38 12.67
CA SER A 86 -5.53 -9.41 13.71
C SER A 86 -5.07 -10.81 13.31
N ARG A 87 -4.41 -10.98 12.15
CA ARG A 87 -3.83 -12.26 11.79
C ARG A 87 -2.58 -12.53 12.63
N LYS A 88 -2.59 -13.66 13.35
CA LYS A 88 -1.46 -14.07 14.19
C LYS A 88 -0.16 -14.14 13.37
N GLY A 89 0.89 -13.49 13.87
CA GLY A 89 2.22 -13.47 13.23
C GLY A 89 2.39 -12.40 12.15
N VAL A 90 1.40 -11.52 11.97
CA VAL A 90 1.55 -10.28 11.19
C VAL A 90 1.71 -9.12 12.17
N GLU A 91 2.78 -8.35 11.98
CA GLU A 91 3.04 -7.06 12.65
C GLU A 91 2.33 -5.90 11.92
#